data_AF-A0A947GJX9-F1
#
_entry.id   AF-A0A947GJX9-F1
#
_cell.length_a   1.000
_cell.length_b   1.000
_cell.length_c   1.000
_cell.angle_alpha   90.00
_cell.angle_beta   90.00
_cell.angle_gamma   90.00
#
_symmetry.space_group_name_H-M   'P 1'
#
loop_
_entity.id
_entity.type
_entity.pdbx_description
1 polymer ?
#
loop_
_entity_poly.entity_id
_entity_poly.type
_entity_poly.pdbx_seq_one_letter_code
_entity_poly.pdbx_strand_id
1 'polypeptide(L)' 'MHAQTPITPDAPRLRFVFDDTALSFPLDAHVTLADIADRFDGLAPHHHGDLVAIDVTFAPAHRH' A
#
# COMPACT_ATOMS: atom_id res chain seq x y z
N MET A 1 16.14 -8.85 19.52
CA MET A 1 14.70 -8.55 19.59
C MET A 1 14.41 -7.54 18.48
N HIS A 2 13.83 -7.97 17.37
CA HIS A 2 13.49 -7.05 16.27
C HIS A 2 12.22 -6.30 16.67
N ALA A 3 12.34 -5.00 16.91
CA ALA A 3 11.20 -4.15 17.18
C ALA A 3 10.28 -4.15 15.96
N GLN A 4 9.10 -4.74 16.12
CA GLN A 4 8.03 -4.65 15.14
C GLN A 4 7.50 -3.22 15.23
N THR A 5 7.73 -2.41 14.20
CA THR A 5 7.25 -1.02 14.15
C THR A 5 5.73 -1.04 14.32
N PRO A 6 5.17 -0.25 15.26
CA PRO A 6 3.73 -0.23 15.48
C PRO A 6 3.03 0.23 14.20
N ILE A 7 2.16 -0.61 13.66
CA ILE A 7 1.24 -0.27 12.59
C ILE A 7 0.24 0.74 13.15
N THR A 8 0.50 2.03 12.94
CA THR A 8 -0.47 3.09 13.26
C THR A 8 -1.73 2.86 12.40
N PRO A 9 -2.90 2.61 13.01
CA PRO A 9 -4.13 2.29 12.28
C PRO A 9 -4.74 3.49 11.54
N ASP A 10 -4.24 4.71 11.77
CA ASP A 10 -4.79 5.97 11.24
C ASP A 10 -4.04 6.58 10.04
N ALA A 11 -3.06 5.88 9.45
CA ALA A 11 -2.32 6.39 8.29
C ALA A 11 -2.86 5.78 6.99
N PRO A 12 -3.14 6.59 5.95
CA PRO A 12 -3.50 6.08 4.62
C PRO A 12 -2.48 5.08 4.11
N ARG A 13 -2.95 4.00 3.48
CA ARG A 13 -2.11 2.87 3.08
C ARG A 13 -2.54 2.28 1.74
N LEU A 14 -1.55 1.93 0.93
CA LEU A 14 -1.70 1.13 -0.29
C LEU A 14 -1.25 -0.28 -0.01
N ARG A 15 -2.02 -1.28 -0.43
CA ARG A 15 -1.62 -2.68 -0.36
C ARG A 15 -1.75 -3.34 -1.72
N PHE A 16 -0.67 -3.93 -2.19
CA PHE A 16 -0.68 -4.84 -3.34
C PHE A 16 -0.71 -6.27 -2.81
N VAL A 17 -1.69 -7.05 -3.25
CA VAL A 17 -1.88 -8.45 -2.84
C VAL A 17 -1.60 -9.34 -4.03
N PHE A 18 -0.57 -10.16 -3.89
CA PHE A 18 -0.19 -11.21 -4.81
C PHE A 18 -0.66 -12.57 -4.26
N ASP A 19 -0.60 -13.60 -5.09
CA ASP A 19 -0.97 -14.96 -4.67
C ASP A 19 -0.04 -15.52 -3.57
N ASP A 20 1.25 -15.14 -3.57
CA ASP A 20 2.23 -15.58 -2.59
C ASP A 20 2.41 -14.64 -1.39
N THR A 21 2.16 -13.34 -1.56
CA THR A 21 2.49 -12.33 -0.55
C THR A 21 1.64 -11.06 -0.66
N ALA A 22 1.74 -10.19 0.35
CA ALA A 22 1.13 -8.87 0.32
C ALA A 22 2.14 -7.79 0.73
N LEU A 23 2.23 -6.73 -0.06
CA LEU A 23 3.13 -5.60 0.17
C LEU A 23 2.32 -4.35 0.52
N SER A 24 2.68 -3.72 1.64
CA SER A 24 1.96 -2.56 2.16
C SER A 24 2.86 -1.34 2.21
N PHE A 25 2.39 -0.23 1.65
CA PHE A 25 3.13 1.02 1.55
C PHE A 25 2.36 2.16 2.23
N PRO A 26 3.05 3.09 2.92
CA PRO A 26 2.42 4.32 3.35
C PRO A 26 1.95 5.10 2.12
N LEU A 27 0.74 5.64 2.21
CA LEU A 27 0.11 6.46 1.19
C LEU A 27 0.11 7.91 1.68
N ASP A 28 0.43 8.83 0.79
CA ASP A 28 0.36 10.26 1.11
C ASP A 28 -1.10 10.73 1.14
N ALA A 29 -1.37 11.87 1.80
CA ALA A 29 -2.73 12.43 1.90
C ALA A 29 -3.30 12.83 0.54
N HIS A 30 -2.43 13.06 -0.44
CA HIS A 30 -2.76 13.39 -1.82
C HIS A 30 -2.09 12.41 -2.76
N VAL A 31 -2.73 11.26 -2.98
CA VAL A 31 -2.31 10.28 -3.98
C VAL A 31 -3.27 10.30 -5.16
N THR A 32 -2.74 10.17 -6.36
CA THR A 32 -3.53 9.94 -7.57
C THR A 32 -3.41 8.50 -8.04
N LEU A 33 -4.27 8.10 -8.97
CA LEU A 33 -4.15 6.80 -9.63
C LEU A 33 -2.84 6.66 -10.41
N ALA A 34 -2.29 7.76 -10.93
CA ALA A 34 -1.01 7.74 -11.63
C ALA A 34 0.15 7.39 -10.68
N ASP A 35 0.16 7.97 -9.47
CA ASP A 35 1.18 7.66 -8.46
C ASP A 35 1.12 6.19 -8.01
N ILE A 36 -0.08 5.60 -7.96
CA ILE A 36 -0.27 4.17 -7.65
C ILE A 36 0.30 3.31 -8.79
N ALA A 37 0.04 3.69 -10.05
CA ALA A 37 0.56 2.97 -11.22
C ALA A 37 2.09 3.02 -11.28
N ASP A 38 2.70 4.18 -11.05
CA ASP A 38 4.16 4.34 -11.03
C ASP A 38 4.81 3.47 -9.93
N ARG A 39 4.18 3.38 -8.76
CA ARG A 39 4.67 2.48 -7.70
C ARG A 39 4.57 1.00 -8.08
N PHE A 40 3.52 0.61 -8.78
CA PHE A 40 3.37 -0.76 -9.25
C PHE A 40 4.41 -1.10 -10.34
N ASP A 41 4.66 -0.16 -11.27
CA ASP A 41 5.67 -0.33 -12.32
C ASP A 41 7.07 -0.53 -11.75
N GLY A 42 7.42 0.19 -10.67
CA GLY A 42 8.67 -0.04 -9.94
C GLY A 42 8.74 -1.40 -9.22
N LEU A 43 7.61 -2.07 -8.99
CA LEU A 43 7.52 -3.30 -8.21
C LEU A 43 7.47 -4.56 -9.07
N ALA A 44 6.83 -4.48 -10.24
CA ALA A 44 6.68 -5.58 -11.19
C ALA A 44 8.01 -6.26 -11.61
N PRO A 45 9.17 -5.58 -11.72
CA PRO A 45 10.44 -6.23 -12.02
C PRO A 45 10.98 -7.09 -10.89
N HIS A 46 10.51 -6.88 -9.66
CA HIS A 46 11.07 -7.46 -8.43
C HIS A 46 10.17 -8.51 -7.79
N HIS A 47 8.95 -8.68 -8.31
CA HIS A 47 7.98 -9.62 -7.77
C HIS A 47 7.27 -10.35 -8.92
N HIS A 48 7.22 -11.67 -8.86
CA HIS A 48 6.77 -12.55 -9.95
C HIS A 48 5.42 -13.22 -9.68
N GLY A 49 4.78 -12.93 -8.53
CA GLY A 49 3.46 -13.47 -8.22
C GLY A 49 2.37 -12.77 -9.03
N ASP A 50 1.25 -13.46 -9.20
CA ASP A 50 0.10 -12.89 -9.89
C ASP A 50 -0.58 -11.87 -8.97
N LEU A 51 -0.81 -10.66 -9.47
CA LEU A 51 -1.55 -9.64 -8.72
C LEU A 51 -3.02 -10.06 -8.61
N VAL A 52 -3.50 -10.24 -7.38
CA VAL A 52 -4.86 -10.68 -7.09
C VAL A 52 -5.75 -9.50 -6.66
N ALA A 53 -5.20 -8.53 -5.92
CA ALA A 53 -5.95 -7.36 -5.47
C ALA A 53 -5.06 -6.14 -5.21
N ILE A 54 -5.67 -4.95 -5.27
CA ILE A 54 -5.10 -3.69 -4.80
C ILE A 54 -6.08 -3.09 -3.79
N ASP A 55 -5.67 -2.98 -2.53
CA ASP A 55 -6.47 -2.37 -1.46
C ASP A 55 -5.94 -0.97 -1.15
N VAL A 56 -6.84 0.00 -1.01
CA VAL A 56 -6.49 1.34 -0.53
C VAL A 56 -7.31 1.64 0.72
N THR A 57 -6.61 1.90 1.82
CA THR A 57 -7.22 2.29 3.08
C THR A 57 -6.93 3.76 3.31
N PHE A 58 -7.98 4.57 3.43
CA PHE A 58 -7.87 5.94 3.90
C PHE A 58 -8.24 6.00 5.39
N ALA A 59 -7.53 6.83 6.15
CA ALA A 59 -7.98 7.19 7.48
C ALA A 59 -9.36 7.86 7.38
N PRO A 60 -10.26 7.66 8.34
CA PRO A 60 -11.53 8.37 8.36
C PRO A 60 -11.24 9.88 8.38
N ALA A 61 -11.57 10.56 7.28
CA ALA A 61 -11.44 12.01 7.19
C ALA A 61 -12.27 12.62 8.32
N HIS A 62 -11.60 13.14 9.35
CA HIS A 62 -12.26 13.94 10.37
C HIS A 62 -12.72 15.23 9.69
N ARG A 63 -13.97 15.22 9.20
CA ARG A 63 -14.69 16.44 8.84
C ARG A 63 -14.88 17.22 10.15
N HIS A 64 -14.05 18.22 10.37
CA HIS A 64 -14.36 19.34 11.26
C HIS A 64 -15.20 20.37 10.50
#